data_AF-A0A1Y4HM01-F1
#
_entry.id   AF-A0A1Y4HM01-F1
#
_cell.length_a   1.000
_cell.length_b   1.000
_cell.length_c   1.000
_cell.angle_alpha   90.00
_cell.angle_beta   90.00
_cell.angle_gamma   90.00
#
_symmetry.space_group_name_H-M   'P 1'
#
loop_
_entity.id
_entity.type
_entity.pdbx_description
1 polymer ?
#
loop_
_entity_poly.entity_id
_entity_poly.type
_entity_poly.pdbx_seq_one_letter_code
_entity_poly.pdbx_strand_id
1 'polypeptide(L)'
;MDYNDKIRNEAMCRLELLHGQGLDPAVVEGYKTGKRYFARKVADNAVLHYEISQEAKVSRAVEKIEAEYHAHVYYAVYNETVWGLLVTMLAVDMDYPEEWEDERAQMGEQWATGYAYDVSHDFSEVGSMPYQILDHALIRKG
;
A
#
# COMPACT_ATOMS: atom_id res chain seq x y z
N MET A 1 10.78 -4.57 22.68
CA MET A 1 9.84 -4.44 21.57
C MET A 1 10.30 -5.41 20.51
N ASP A 2 9.45 -6.38 20.14
CA ASP A 2 9.76 -7.35 19.10
C ASP A 2 10.05 -6.62 17.79
N TYR A 3 10.87 -7.20 16.91
CA TYR A 3 11.14 -6.63 15.59
C TYR A 3 9.84 -6.50 14.79
N ASN A 4 8.96 -7.50 14.90
CA ASN A 4 7.62 -7.45 14.30
C ASN A 4 6.77 -6.30 14.85
N ASP A 5 6.91 -5.94 16.14
CA ASP A 5 6.20 -4.81 16.72
C ASP A 5 6.65 -3.48 16.09
N LYS A 6 7.96 -3.32 15.81
CA LYS A 6 8.48 -2.11 15.17
C LYS A 6 7.91 -1.92 13.76
N ILE A 7 7.91 -2.99 12.96
CA ILE A 7 7.38 -2.96 11.60
C ILE A 7 5.89 -2.64 11.59
N ARG A 8 5.13 -3.29 12.47
CA ARG A 8 3.68 -3.02 12.60
C ARG A 8 3.40 -1.60 13.06
N ASN A 9 4.20 -1.06 14.00
CA ASN A 9 4.08 0.31 14.46
C ASN A 9 4.40 1.31 13.34
N GLU A 10 5.43 1.07 12.53
CA GLU A 10 5.77 1.93 11.40
C GLU A 10 4.67 1.95 10.34
N ALA A 11 4.17 0.78 9.97
CA ALA A 11 3.02 0.67 9.07
C ALA A 11 1.79 1.41 9.61
N MET A 12 1.57 1.37 10.93
CA MET A 12 0.52 2.13 11.57
C MET A 12 0.79 3.64 11.51
N CYS A 13 2.02 4.10 11.74
CA CYS A 13 2.37 5.51 11.57
C CYS A 13 2.05 6.01 10.16
N ARG A 14 2.38 5.22 9.12
CA ARG A 14 2.07 5.55 7.72
C ARG A 14 0.57 5.56 7.43
N LEU A 15 -0.18 4.59 7.95
CA LEU A 15 -1.64 4.56 7.80
C LEU A 15 -2.34 5.73 8.50
N GLU A 16 -1.89 6.14 9.69
CA GLU A 16 -2.42 7.32 10.39
C GLU A 16 -2.10 8.62 9.62
N LEU A 17 -0.92 8.72 8.97
CA LEU A 17 -0.61 9.83 8.07
C LEU A 17 -1.60 9.91 6.91
N LEU A 18 -1.89 8.77 6.26
CA LEU A 18 -2.88 8.70 5.18
C LEU A 18 -4.29 9.01 5.67
N HIS A 19 -4.65 8.58 6.89
CA HIS A 19 -5.92 8.94 7.51
C HIS A 19 -6.05 10.44 7.75
N GLY A 20 -4.98 11.10 8.22
CA GLY A 20 -4.92 12.56 8.32
C GLY A 20 -5.10 13.28 6.98
N GLN A 21 -4.87 12.59 5.87
CA GLN A 21 -5.08 13.08 4.50
C GLN A 21 -6.46 12.69 3.92
N GLY A 22 -7.30 11.96 4.68
CA GLY A 22 -8.67 11.63 4.33
C GLY A 22 -8.94 10.15 4.05
N LEU A 23 -7.96 9.26 4.23
CA LEU A 23 -8.17 7.81 4.10
C LEU A 23 -9.23 7.32 5.10
N ASP A 24 -10.07 6.39 4.66
CA ASP A 24 -11.16 5.82 5.45
C ASP A 24 -10.65 5.25 6.79
N PRO A 25 -11.20 5.70 7.95
CA PRO A 25 -10.82 5.16 9.26
C PRO A 25 -11.05 3.64 9.37
N ALA A 26 -11.96 3.05 8.60
CA ALA A 26 -12.16 1.60 8.59
C ALA A 26 -10.92 0.82 8.13
N VAL A 27 -10.07 1.41 7.28
CA VAL A 27 -8.79 0.81 6.87
C VAL A 27 -7.83 0.74 8.05
N VAL A 28 -7.71 1.85 8.78
CA VAL A 28 -6.87 1.96 10.00
C VAL A 28 -7.33 0.97 11.06
N GLU A 29 -8.63 0.96 11.37
CA GLU A 29 -9.19 0.05 12.38
C GLU A 29 -9.08 -1.42 11.95
N GLY A 30 -9.32 -1.70 10.68
CA GLY A 30 -9.14 -3.05 10.14
C GLY A 30 -7.68 -3.52 10.27
N TYR A 31 -6.70 -2.65 10.02
CA TYR A 31 -5.28 -2.96 10.19
C TYR A 31 -4.90 -3.33 11.63
N LYS A 32 -5.46 -2.62 12.63
CA LYS A 32 -5.28 -2.97 14.05
C LYS A 32 -5.76 -4.39 14.37
N THR A 33 -6.82 -4.84 13.69
CA THR A 33 -7.37 -6.21 13.83
C THR A 33 -6.74 -7.25 12.90
N GLY A 34 -5.70 -6.90 12.14
CA GLY A 34 -4.98 -7.80 11.25
C GLY A 34 -5.50 -7.87 9.81
N LYS A 35 -6.46 -7.01 9.44
CA LYS A 35 -6.95 -6.90 8.05
C LYS A 35 -6.09 -5.93 7.26
N ARG A 36 -5.89 -6.22 5.98
CA ARG A 36 -5.20 -5.32 5.05
C ARG A 36 -6.07 -5.07 3.86
N TYR A 37 -6.00 -3.87 3.32
CA TYR A 37 -6.91 -3.43 2.26
C TYR A 37 -6.15 -3.01 1.03
N PHE A 38 -6.84 -3.11 -0.11
CA PHE A 38 -6.45 -2.42 -1.31
C PHE A 38 -7.58 -1.55 -1.84
N ALA A 39 -7.22 -0.45 -2.48
CA ALA A 39 -8.14 0.39 -3.22
C ALA A 39 -8.23 -0.05 -4.68
N ARG A 40 -9.44 -0.06 -5.24
CA ARG A 40 -9.66 -0.22 -6.69
C ARG A 40 -10.60 0.85 -7.20
N LYS A 41 -10.17 1.56 -8.23
CA LYS A 41 -11.02 2.50 -8.96
C LYS A 41 -12.08 1.71 -9.73
N VAL A 42 -13.36 2.00 -9.50
CA VAL A 42 -14.50 1.33 -10.17
C VAL A 42 -15.23 2.25 -11.14
N ALA A 43 -15.08 3.56 -10.99
CA ALA A 43 -15.50 4.58 -11.95
C ALA A 43 -14.60 5.83 -11.80
N ASP A 44 -14.76 6.84 -12.67
CA ASP A 44 -13.91 8.03 -12.67
C ASP A 44 -13.79 8.73 -11.32
N ASN A 45 -14.89 8.75 -10.55
CA ASN A 45 -14.98 9.39 -9.24
C ASN A 45 -15.40 8.41 -8.13
N ALA A 46 -15.18 7.11 -8.31
CA ALA A 46 -15.57 6.09 -7.32
C ALA A 46 -14.45 5.08 -7.11
N VAL A 47 -14.07 4.90 -5.85
CA VAL A 47 -13.00 4.00 -5.43
C VAL A 47 -13.50 3.19 -4.25
N LEU A 48 -13.28 1.87 -4.29
CA LEU A 48 -13.73 0.98 -3.23
C LEU A 48 -12.54 0.28 -2.56
N HIS A 49 -12.67 0.06 -1.26
CA HIS A 49 -11.77 -0.78 -0.49
C HIS A 49 -12.22 -2.23 -0.52
N TYR A 50 -11.26 -3.12 -0.72
CA TYR A 50 -11.44 -4.57 -0.64
C TYR A 50 -10.39 -5.13 0.31
N GLU A 51 -10.73 -6.16 1.06
CA GLU A 51 -9.74 -6.86 1.87
C GLU A 51 -8.81 -7.65 0.96
N ILE A 52 -7.49 -7.55 1.17
CA ILE A 52 -6.49 -8.24 0.34
C ILE A 52 -6.74 -9.76 0.29
N SER A 53 -7.18 -10.34 1.41
CA SER A 53 -7.49 -11.77 1.55
C SER A 53 -8.64 -12.24 0.64
N GLN A 54 -9.47 -11.32 0.15
CA GLN A 54 -10.64 -11.63 -0.68
C GLN A 54 -10.31 -11.66 -2.18
N GLU A 55 -9.14 -11.14 -2.59
CA GLU A 55 -8.72 -11.10 -3.99
C GLU A 55 -7.41 -11.88 -4.17
N ALA A 56 -7.52 -13.12 -4.65
CA ALA A 56 -6.40 -14.07 -4.72
C ALA A 56 -5.18 -13.52 -5.49
N LYS A 57 -5.40 -12.74 -6.55
CA LYS A 57 -4.31 -12.14 -7.33
C LYS A 57 -3.53 -11.10 -6.53
N VAL A 58 -4.22 -10.27 -5.75
CA VAL A 58 -3.60 -9.25 -4.90
C VAL A 58 -2.92 -9.91 -3.71
N SER A 59 -3.57 -10.89 -3.06
CA SER A 59 -2.95 -11.67 -1.96
C SER A 59 -1.64 -12.30 -2.40
N ARG A 60 -1.61 -12.94 -3.58
CA ARG A 60 -0.39 -13.55 -4.11
C ARG A 60 0.70 -12.54 -4.43
N ALA A 61 0.35 -11.37 -4.97
CA ALA A 61 1.32 -10.30 -5.23
C ALA A 61 1.94 -9.82 -3.92
N VAL A 62 1.12 -9.62 -2.89
CA VAL A 62 1.56 -9.23 -1.54
C VAL A 62 2.51 -10.27 -0.96
N GLU A 63 2.11 -11.55 -0.92
CA GLU A 63 2.95 -12.64 -0.41
C GLU A 63 4.30 -12.71 -1.14
N LYS A 64 4.32 -12.49 -2.46
CA LYS A 64 5.55 -12.48 -3.24
C LYS A 64 6.46 -11.30 -2.87
N ILE A 65 5.92 -10.09 -2.78
CA ILE A 65 6.70 -8.90 -2.37
C ILE A 65 7.25 -9.07 -0.96
N GLU A 66 6.43 -9.51 -0.01
CA GLU A 66 6.85 -9.68 1.38
C GLU A 66 7.98 -10.70 1.50
N ALA A 67 7.93 -11.79 0.72
CA ALA A 67 8.97 -12.81 0.69
C ALA A 67 10.24 -12.37 -0.06
N GLU A 68 10.11 -11.69 -1.19
CA GLU A 68 11.24 -11.33 -2.06
C GLU A 68 12.06 -10.17 -1.49
N TYR A 69 11.40 -9.20 -0.86
CA TYR A 69 12.03 -7.96 -0.42
C TYR A 69 12.13 -7.83 1.10
N HIS A 70 11.81 -8.88 1.87
CA HIS A 70 11.76 -8.79 3.34
C HIS A 70 10.96 -7.55 3.78
N ALA A 71 9.74 -7.44 3.28
CA ALA A 71 8.90 -6.26 3.50
C ALA A 71 7.56 -6.65 4.14
N HIS A 72 6.89 -5.68 4.76
CA HIS A 72 5.54 -5.84 5.28
C HIS A 72 4.59 -4.90 4.57
N VAL A 73 3.69 -5.46 3.75
CA VAL A 73 2.70 -4.67 3.00
C VAL A 73 1.54 -4.33 3.92
N TYR A 74 1.22 -3.03 4.02
CA TYR A 74 0.15 -2.53 4.88
C TYR A 74 -1.06 -2.01 4.09
N TYR A 75 -0.87 -1.63 2.83
CA TYR A 75 -1.92 -1.15 1.93
C TYR A 75 -1.53 -1.37 0.47
N ALA A 76 -2.50 -1.54 -0.43
CA ALA A 76 -2.22 -1.62 -1.87
C ALA A 76 -3.19 -0.80 -2.72
N VAL A 77 -2.78 -0.48 -3.94
CA VAL A 77 -3.57 0.20 -4.96
C VAL A 77 -3.62 -0.66 -6.20
N TYR A 78 -4.83 -1.01 -6.61
CA TYR A 78 -5.09 -1.80 -7.80
C TYR A 78 -5.38 -0.88 -8.98
N ASN A 79 -4.52 -0.95 -10.00
CA ASN A 79 -4.64 -0.18 -11.23
C ASN A 79 -4.73 -1.12 -12.44
N GLU A 80 -5.80 -0.98 -13.22
CA GLU A 80 -5.88 -1.60 -14.54
C GLU A 80 -5.23 -0.66 -15.55
N THR A 81 -4.24 -1.17 -16.26
CA THR A 81 -3.53 -0.45 -17.32
C THR A 81 -3.78 -1.14 -18.65
N VAL A 82 -3.45 -0.46 -19.76
CA VAL A 82 -3.49 -1.08 -21.10
C VAL A 82 -2.55 -2.27 -21.25
N TRP A 83 -1.54 -2.38 -20.39
CA TRP A 83 -0.53 -3.44 -20.38
C TRP A 83 -0.86 -4.59 -19.42
N GLY A 84 -1.96 -4.46 -18.68
CA GLY A 84 -2.40 -5.44 -17.70
C GLY A 84 -2.61 -4.84 -16.31
N LEU A 85 -2.62 -5.72 -15.34
CA LEU A 85 -2.98 -5.42 -13.96
C LEU A 85 -1.73 -5.08 -13.15
N LEU A 86 -1.71 -3.86 -12.60
CA LEU A 86 -0.63 -3.36 -11.76
C LEU A 86 -1.13 -3.18 -10.33
N VAL A 87 -0.48 -3.85 -9.37
CA VAL A 87 -0.73 -3.65 -7.95
C VAL A 87 0.44 -2.85 -7.37
N THR A 88 0.19 -1.64 -6.90
CA THR A 88 1.20 -0.88 -6.15
C THR A 88 1.00 -1.10 -4.66
N MET A 89 2.00 -1.69 -4.02
CA MET A 89 1.98 -2.04 -2.60
C MET A 89 2.79 -1.04 -1.80
N LEU A 90 2.16 -0.43 -0.82
CA LEU A 90 2.84 0.34 0.20
C LEU A 90 3.30 -0.62 1.29
N ALA A 91 4.60 -0.63 1.54
CA ALA A 91 5.22 -1.56 2.46
C ALA A 91 6.18 -0.84 3.40
N VAL A 92 6.51 -1.52 4.50
CA VAL A 92 7.64 -1.17 5.36
C VAL A 92 8.74 -2.16 5.03
N ASP A 93 9.85 -1.63 4.50
CA ASP A 93 11.07 -2.42 4.31
C ASP A 93 11.70 -2.72 5.67
N MET A 94 11.99 -3.99 5.92
CA MET A 94 12.52 -4.44 7.20
C MET A 94 14.03 -4.20 7.31
N ASP A 95 14.75 -4.18 6.20
CA ASP A 95 16.21 -4.15 6.18
C ASP A 95 16.78 -2.71 6.25
N TYR A 96 15.96 -1.69 5.97
CA TYR A 96 16.38 -0.27 5.91
C TYR A 96 15.54 0.68 6.82
N PRO A 97 15.55 0.48 8.16
CA PRO A 97 14.78 1.31 9.09
C PRO A 97 15.18 2.79 9.13
N GLU A 98 16.39 3.13 8.68
CA GLU A 98 16.88 4.50 8.54
C GLU A 98 16.11 5.31 7.48
N GLU A 99 15.50 4.65 6.49
CA GLU A 99 14.76 5.32 5.41
C GLU A 99 13.34 5.74 5.84
N TRP A 100 12.82 5.17 6.92
CA TRP A 100 11.42 5.34 7.30
C TRP A 100 11.03 6.79 7.58
N GLU A 101 11.94 7.60 8.12
CA GLU A 101 11.66 9.02 8.34
C GLU A 101 11.50 9.79 7.03
N ASP A 102 12.39 9.54 6.07
CA ASP A 102 12.34 10.15 4.74
C ASP A 102 11.09 9.69 3.97
N GLU A 103 10.74 8.42 4.06
CA GLU A 103 9.51 7.88 3.45
C GLU A 103 8.26 8.54 4.03
N ARG A 104 8.18 8.72 5.36
CA ARG A 104 7.06 9.44 5.99
C ARG A 104 7.03 10.92 5.58
N ALA A 105 8.19 11.56 5.44
CA ALA A 105 8.28 12.95 4.96
C ALA A 105 7.74 13.07 3.52
N GLN A 106 8.13 12.16 2.63
CA GLN A 106 7.60 12.09 1.27
C GLN A 106 6.08 11.88 1.24
N MET A 107 5.54 11.02 2.13
CA MET A 107 4.09 10.85 2.28
C MET A 107 3.41 12.15 2.73
N GLY A 108 4.07 12.97 3.54
CA GLY A 108 3.61 14.33 3.86
C GLY A 108 3.45 15.23 2.63
N GLU A 109 4.24 14.98 1.58
CA GLU A 109 4.22 15.68 0.30
C GLU A 109 3.35 14.98 -0.77
N GLN A 110 2.56 13.96 -0.38
CA GLN A 110 1.73 13.13 -1.27
C GLN A 110 2.51 12.28 -2.27
N TRP A 111 3.70 11.84 -1.87
CA TRP A 111 4.51 10.84 -2.57
C TRP A 111 4.69 9.61 -1.69
N ALA A 112 4.63 8.43 -2.28
CA ALA A 112 4.88 7.20 -1.54
C ALA A 112 5.82 6.30 -2.32
N THR A 113 6.86 5.80 -1.66
CA THR A 113 7.65 4.69 -2.17
C THR A 113 6.86 3.40 -2.00
N GLY A 114 6.83 2.58 -3.05
CA GLY A 114 6.11 1.32 -3.03
C GLY A 114 6.60 0.35 -4.10
N TYR A 115 6.12 -0.89 -3.97
CA TYR A 115 6.41 -1.98 -4.89
C TYR A 115 5.30 -2.07 -5.93
N ALA A 116 5.61 -1.78 -7.19
CA ALA A 116 4.70 -1.97 -8.31
C ALA A 116 4.88 -3.38 -8.86
N TYR A 117 3.85 -4.22 -8.80
CA TYR A 117 3.88 -5.60 -9.28
C TYR A 117 2.90 -5.79 -10.44
N ASP A 118 3.42 -6.21 -11.59
CA ASP A 118 2.64 -6.59 -12.76
C ASP A 118 2.23 -8.06 -12.64
N VAL A 119 0.93 -8.28 -12.39
CA VAL A 119 0.36 -9.63 -12.22
C VAL A 119 0.38 -10.42 -13.53
N SER A 120 0.48 -9.75 -14.67
CA SER A 120 0.46 -10.37 -16.01
C SER A 120 1.83 -10.93 -16.40
N HIS A 121 2.90 -10.25 -15.98
CA HIS A 121 4.28 -10.59 -16.34
C HIS A 121 5.14 -11.09 -15.17
N ASP A 122 4.57 -11.19 -13.97
CA ASP A 122 5.24 -11.66 -12.75
C ASP A 122 6.53 -10.89 -12.43
N PHE A 123 6.46 -9.57 -12.57
CA PHE A 123 7.59 -8.65 -12.40
C PHE A 123 7.26 -7.56 -11.37
N SER A 124 8.25 -7.18 -10.55
CA SER A 124 8.14 -6.05 -9.61
C SER A 124 9.25 -5.02 -9.76
N GLU A 125 8.91 -3.79 -9.46
CA GLU A 125 9.82 -2.64 -9.39
C GLU A 125 9.50 -1.80 -8.16
N VAL A 126 10.55 -1.31 -7.48
CA VAL A 126 10.41 -0.27 -6.44
C VAL A 126 10.41 1.09 -7.11
N GLY A 127 9.47 1.95 -6.70
CA GLY A 127 9.48 3.33 -7.14
C GLY A 127 8.62 4.24 -6.30
N SER A 128 8.85 5.53 -6.45
CA SER A 128 8.00 6.56 -5.86
C SER A 128 6.80 6.82 -6.77
N MET A 129 5.61 6.88 -6.18
CA MET A 129 4.39 7.27 -6.88
C MET A 129 3.77 8.51 -6.25
N PRO A 130 3.37 9.50 -7.07
CA PRO A 130 2.49 10.55 -6.58
C PRO A 130 1.11 9.94 -6.34
N TYR A 131 0.45 10.35 -5.26
CA TYR A 131 -0.87 9.83 -4.92
C TYR A 131 -1.85 10.94 -4.55
N GLN A 132 -3.12 10.58 -4.44
CA GLN A 132 -4.17 11.39 -3.85
C GLN A 132 -5.18 10.51 -3.13
N ILE A 133 -5.93 11.09 -2.20
CA ILE A 133 -7.11 10.44 -1.62
C ILE A 133 -8.34 10.84 -2.42
N LEU A 134 -9.02 9.85 -3.00
CA LEU A 134 -10.29 10.01 -3.72
C LEU A 134 -11.29 9.04 -3.13
N ASP A 135 -12.49 9.53 -2.79
CA ASP A 135 -13.56 8.71 -2.20
C ASP A 135 -13.07 7.91 -0.97
N HIS A 136 -12.33 8.60 -0.10
CA HIS A 136 -11.68 8.05 1.10
C HIS A 136 -10.66 6.93 0.86
N ALA A 137 -10.22 6.70 -0.38
CA ALA A 137 -9.27 5.66 -0.74
C ALA A 137 -8.01 6.25 -1.41
N LEU A 138 -6.86 5.61 -1.25
CA LEU A 138 -5.62 6.03 -1.88
C LEU A 138 -5.58 5.55 -3.34
N ILE A 139 -5.34 6.47 -4.26
CA ILE A 139 -5.11 6.15 -5.68
C ILE A 139 -3.82 6.80 -6.18
N ARG A 140 -3.24 6.21 -7.22
CA ARG A 140 -2.13 6.83 -7.94
C ARG A 140 -2.63 8.09 -8.65
N LYS A 141 -1.87 9.19 -8.55
CA LYS A 141 -2.12 10.41 -9.33
C LYS A 141 -1.62 10.19 -10.75
N GLY A 142 -2.53 10.31 -11.72
CA GLY A 142 -2.23 10.24 -13.15
C GLY A 142 -1.74 11.56 -13.71
#